data_AF-A0A1G7WTC9-F1
#
_entry.id   AF-A0A1G7WTC9-F1
#
_cell.length_a   1.000
_cell.length_b   1.000
_cell.length_c   1.000
_cell.angle_alpha   90.00
_cell.angle_beta   90.00
_cell.angle_gamma   90.00
#
_symmetry.space_group_name_H-M   'P 1'
#
loop_
_entity.id
_entity.type
_entity.pdbx_description
1 polymer ?
#
loop_
_entity_poly.entity_id
_entity_poly.type
_entity_poly.pdbx_seq_one_letter_code
_entity_poly.pdbx_strand_id
1 'polypeptide(L)'
;MKDLRKDFKYTENQLKMPEGHLERFQMKLGPEPDKSAGQSLWIQRIAAVLILGILISTYWFPNASPISNTSTIADETVDLNDISPELGNLETFFKTSINYELATLEYGNYEDVAFSYLDELEKIEKDYKKLSKDLQTHGYNKLIIDAMIENLQLRLELLQNLKLKLNELKTLNHEKDQTYQL
;
A
#
# COMPACT_ATOMS: atom_id res chain seq x y z
N MET A 1 21.23 65.33 -17.29
CA MET A 1 21.58 63.90 -17.47
C MET A 1 22.50 63.80 -18.67
N LYS A 2 23.63 63.10 -18.54
CA LYS A 2 24.69 63.04 -19.55
C LYS A 2 24.40 61.86 -20.49
N ASP A 3 24.24 62.13 -21.77
CA ASP A 3 23.88 61.11 -22.77
C ASP A 3 25.14 60.34 -23.20
N LEU A 4 25.27 59.13 -22.65
CA LEU A 4 26.40 58.21 -22.85
C LEU A 4 26.50 57.68 -24.30
N ARG A 5 25.49 57.90 -25.15
CA ARG A 5 25.53 57.46 -26.56
C ARG A 5 26.50 58.27 -27.42
N LYS A 6 26.89 59.47 -26.98
CA LYS A 6 27.82 60.34 -27.71
C LYS A 6 29.29 60.02 -27.46
N ASP A 7 29.58 59.25 -26.41
CA ASP A 7 30.95 58.93 -26.00
C ASP A 7 31.53 57.74 -26.78
N PHE A 8 30.66 56.93 -27.41
CA PHE A 8 31.08 55.82 -28.25
C PHE A 8 30.96 56.21 -29.73
N LYS A 9 32.10 56.62 -30.31
CA LYS A 9 32.26 56.59 -31.77
C LYS A 9 32.23 55.13 -32.21
N TYR A 10 31.04 54.61 -32.51
CA TYR A 10 30.89 53.28 -33.08
C TYR A 10 31.47 53.32 -34.50
N THR A 11 32.74 52.94 -34.62
CA THR A 11 33.34 52.61 -35.91
C THR A 11 32.71 51.32 -36.38
N GLU A 12 32.01 51.39 -37.51
CA GLU A 12 31.42 50.28 -38.25
C GLU A 12 32.51 49.38 -38.88
N ASN A 13 33.56 49.06 -38.12
CA ASN A 13 34.58 48.12 -38.52
C ASN A 13 34.01 46.72 -38.35
N GLN A 14 33.36 46.27 -39.43
CA GLN A 14 32.98 44.91 -39.79
C GLN A 14 33.32 43.86 -38.72
N LEU A 15 32.48 43.73 -37.70
CA LEU A 15 32.42 42.54 -36.85
C LEU A 15 31.84 41.41 -37.69
N LYS A 16 32.67 40.83 -38.58
CA LYS A 16 32.33 39.58 -39.23
C LYS A 16 32.43 38.48 -38.19
N MET A 17 31.30 37.84 -37.93
CA MET A 17 31.25 36.69 -37.05
C MET A 17 32.13 35.57 -37.66
N PRO A 18 32.96 34.87 -36.87
CA PRO A 18 33.76 33.76 -37.37
C PRO A 18 32.87 32.70 -38.04
N GLU A 19 33.33 32.11 -39.15
CA GLU A 19 32.56 31.08 -39.85
C GLU A 19 32.27 29.87 -38.93
N GLY A 20 31.05 29.36 -39.00
CA GLY A 20 30.57 28.25 -38.17
C GLY A 20 30.17 28.63 -36.74
N HIS A 21 30.20 29.91 -36.34
CA HIS A 21 29.69 30.34 -35.03
C HIS A 21 28.17 30.13 -34.91
N LEU A 22 27.42 30.45 -35.97
CA LEU A 22 25.96 30.28 -36.02
C LEU A 22 25.55 28.81 -35.89
N GLU A 23 26.23 27.91 -36.60
CA GLU A 23 25.94 26.47 -36.56
C GLU A 23 26.20 25.88 -35.17
N ARG A 24 27.32 26.25 -34.53
CA ARG A 24 27.62 25.83 -33.15
C ARG A 24 26.59 26.35 -32.14
N PHE A 25 26.07 27.55 -32.38
CA PHE A 25 25.01 28.13 -31.57
C PHE A 25 23.69 27.35 -31.73
N GLN A 26 23.29 27.05 -32.97
CA GLN A 26 22.12 26.23 -33.25
C GLN A 26 22.23 24.82 -32.67
N MET A 27 23.42 24.20 -32.75
CA MET A 27 23.66 22.88 -32.15
C MET A 27 23.55 22.89 -30.62
N LYS A 28 23.87 24.01 -29.96
CA LYS A 28 23.69 24.18 -28.51
C LYS A 28 22.29 24.56 -28.07
N LEU A 29 21.46 25.08 -28.98
CA LEU A 29 20.07 25.43 -28.68
C LEU A 29 19.18 24.20 -28.42
N GLY A 30 19.59 23.02 -28.90
CA GLY A 30 18.80 21.80 -28.79
C GLY A 30 17.47 21.90 -29.58
N PRO A 31 16.74 20.79 -29.76
CA PRO A 31 15.41 20.86 -30.36
C PRO A 31 14.45 21.64 -29.44
N GLU A 32 13.67 22.57 -30.00
CA GLU A 32 12.53 23.15 -29.29
C GLU A 32 11.52 22.03 -28.94
N PRO A 33 10.92 22.03 -27.73
CA PRO A 33 9.85 21.10 -27.43
C PRO A 33 8.67 21.38 -28.37
N ASP A 34 8.35 20.39 -29.19
CA ASP A 34 7.27 20.45 -30.17
C ASP A 34 5.94 20.74 -29.46
N LYS A 35 5.39 21.93 -29.68
CA LYS A 35 4.08 22.31 -29.15
C LYS A 35 3.00 21.86 -30.12
N SER A 36 2.77 20.56 -30.20
CA SER A 36 1.51 20.05 -30.72
C SER A 36 1.12 18.73 -30.06
N ALA A 37 0.17 18.80 -29.12
CA ALA A 37 -0.64 17.67 -28.76
C ALA A 37 -2.06 18.18 -28.58
N GLY A 38 -2.81 18.20 -29.69
CA GLY A 38 -4.27 18.26 -29.62
C GLY A 38 -4.76 17.16 -28.69
N GLN A 39 -5.66 17.50 -27.77
CA GLN A 39 -6.16 16.57 -26.76
C GLN A 39 -6.70 15.31 -27.45
N SER A 40 -5.98 14.21 -27.26
CA SER A 40 -6.35 12.91 -27.79
C SER A 40 -7.64 12.46 -27.13
N LEU A 41 -8.73 12.40 -27.91
CA LEU A 41 -10.05 11.92 -27.50
C LEU A 41 -10.04 10.46 -26.97
N TRP A 42 -8.92 9.75 -27.08
CA TRP A 42 -8.75 8.42 -26.51
C TRP A 42 -8.63 8.44 -24.98
N ILE A 43 -8.00 9.47 -24.41
CA ILE A 43 -7.85 9.62 -22.95
C ILE A 43 -9.21 9.93 -22.29
N GLN A 44 -10.09 10.65 -22.99
CA GLN A 44 -11.44 10.95 -22.50
C GLN A 44 -12.34 9.70 -22.45
N ARG A 45 -12.16 8.74 -23.37
CA ARG A 45 -12.89 7.46 -23.34
C ARG A 45 -12.45 6.58 -22.17
N ILE A 46 -11.17 6.58 -21.82
CA ILE A 46 -10.63 5.85 -20.67
C ILE A 46 -11.17 6.45 -19.36
N ALA A 47 -11.19 7.78 -19.24
CA ALA A 47 -11.74 8.44 -18.05
C ALA A 47 -13.23 8.12 -17.83
N ALA A 48 -14.04 8.11 -18.88
CA ALA A 48 -15.47 7.80 -18.77
C ALA A 48 -15.75 6.35 -18.34
N VAL A 49 -14.97 5.38 -18.83
CA VAL A 49 -15.12 3.95 -18.45
C VAL A 49 -14.70 3.72 -17.00
N LEU A 50 -13.64 4.39 -16.53
CA LEU A 50 -13.20 4.29 -15.13
C LEU A 50 -14.25 4.82 -14.16
N ILE A 51 -14.87 5.97 -14.46
CA ILE A 51 -15.91 6.57 -13.61
C ILE A 51 -17.15 5.66 -13.55
N LEU A 52 -17.58 5.10 -14.70
CA LEU A 52 -18.73 4.19 -14.73
C LEU A 52 -18.44 2.89 -13.96
N GLY A 53 -17.23 2.35 -14.08
CA GLY A 53 -16.79 1.16 -13.35
C GLY A 53 -16.83 1.36 -11.83
N ILE A 54 -16.37 2.53 -11.34
CA ILE A 54 -16.40 2.88 -9.91
C ILE A 54 -17.84 3.03 -9.40
N LEU A 55 -18.75 3.60 -10.21
CA LEU A 55 -20.16 3.74 -9.82
C LEU A 55 -20.88 2.39 -9.77
N ILE A 56 -20.58 1.47 -10.69
CA ILE A 56 -21.16 0.13 -10.70
C ILE A 56 -20.57 -0.71 -9.55
N SER A 57 -19.27 -0.62 -9.30
CA SER A 57 -18.62 -1.38 -8.22
C SER A 57 -19.13 -0.97 -6.84
N THR A 58 -19.32 0.33 -6.59
CA THR A 58 -19.86 0.84 -5.30
C THR A 58 -21.32 0.47 -5.07
N TYR A 59 -22.11 0.25 -6.12
CA TYR A 59 -23.49 -0.21 -6.01
C TYR A 59 -23.61 -1.72 -5.76
N TRP A 60 -22.73 -2.53 -6.36
CA TRP A 60 -22.74 -4.00 -6.22
C TRP A 60 -21.90 -4.51 -5.03
N PHE A 61 -20.91 -3.73 -4.59
CA PHE A 61 -20.00 -4.08 -3.49
C PHE A 61 -19.88 -2.91 -2.48
N PRO A 62 -20.91 -2.65 -1.66
CA PRO A 62 -20.92 -1.49 -0.74
C PRO A 62 -19.84 -1.53 0.36
N ASN A 63 -19.13 -2.66 0.52
CA ASN A 63 -18.06 -2.84 1.52
C ASN A 63 -16.64 -2.94 0.92
N ALA A 64 -16.47 -2.72 -0.39
CA ALA A 64 -15.14 -2.69 -1.00
C ALA A 64 -14.49 -1.31 -0.76
N SER A 65 -13.83 -1.16 0.38
CA SER A 65 -13.09 0.06 0.71
C SER A 65 -11.93 0.27 -0.28
N PRO A 66 -11.77 1.46 -0.89
CA PRO A 66 -10.58 1.76 -1.66
C PRO A 66 -9.37 1.81 -0.72
N ILE A 67 -8.30 1.10 -1.10
CA ILE A 67 -6.98 1.19 -0.45
C ILE A 67 -6.43 2.58 -0.75
N SER A 68 -6.84 3.54 0.09
CA SER A 68 -6.21 4.84 0.18
C SER A 68 -4.99 4.69 1.07
N ASN A 69 -3.81 4.87 0.47
CA ASN A 69 -2.60 5.25 1.20
C ASN A 69 -2.79 6.68 1.72
N THR A 70 -3.66 6.82 2.72
CA THR A 70 -3.85 8.03 3.49
C THR A 70 -3.22 7.74 4.83
N SER A 71 -2.25 8.57 5.25
CA SER A 71 -1.98 8.78 6.67
C SER A 71 -3.29 9.22 7.30
N THR A 72 -4.11 8.25 7.69
CA THR A 72 -5.31 8.47 8.48
C THR A 72 -4.82 8.97 9.81
N ILE A 73 -5.38 10.11 10.21
CA ILE A 73 -5.48 10.61 11.58
C ILE A 73 -5.36 9.41 12.51
N ALA A 74 -4.30 9.38 13.32
CA ALA A 74 -4.05 8.31 14.26
C ALA A 74 -5.35 8.04 15.02
N ASP A 75 -5.96 6.88 14.77
CA ASP A 75 -6.71 6.22 15.81
C ASP A 75 -5.66 6.01 16.91
N GLU A 76 -5.68 6.86 17.93
CA GLU A 76 -4.79 6.78 19.09
C GLU A 76 -5.16 5.53 19.88
N THR A 77 -4.93 4.35 19.32
CA THR A 77 -5.04 3.07 20.03
C THR A 77 -3.84 2.95 20.94
N VAL A 78 -4.09 2.68 22.22
CA VAL A 78 -3.03 2.39 23.20
C VAL A 78 -2.50 0.99 22.92
N ASP A 79 -1.20 0.91 22.63
CA ASP A 79 -0.52 -0.37 22.49
C ASP A 79 -0.01 -0.82 23.87
N LEU A 80 0.26 -2.12 24.03
CA LEU A 80 0.78 -2.64 25.29
C LEU A 80 2.18 -2.10 25.62
N ASN A 81 2.91 -1.63 24.60
CA ASN A 81 4.19 -0.92 24.74
C ASN A 81 4.07 0.38 25.55
N ASP A 82 2.91 1.04 25.53
CA ASP A 82 2.66 2.27 26.30
C ASP A 82 2.50 2.00 27.80
N ILE A 83 2.26 0.74 28.18
CA ILE A 83 2.12 0.30 29.58
C ILE A 83 3.47 -0.14 30.15
N SER A 84 4.16 -1.05 29.45
CA SER A 84 5.49 -1.50 29.87
C SER A 84 6.32 -2.04 28.70
N PRO A 85 7.66 -1.95 28.76
CA PRO A 85 8.53 -2.50 27.72
C PRO A 85 8.38 -4.02 27.53
N GLU A 86 8.13 -4.76 28.61
CA GLU A 86 7.97 -6.22 28.56
C GLU A 86 6.70 -6.61 27.78
N LEU A 87 5.59 -5.92 28.03
CA LEU A 87 4.35 -6.16 27.31
C LEU A 87 4.45 -5.73 25.84
N GLY A 88 5.13 -4.60 25.56
CA GLY A 88 5.40 -4.17 24.19
C GLY A 88 6.23 -5.17 23.38
N ASN A 89 7.24 -5.80 24.00
CA ASN A 89 8.02 -6.87 23.38
C ASN A 89 7.16 -8.09 23.06
N LEU A 90 6.27 -8.48 23.99
CA LEU A 90 5.35 -9.60 23.80
C LEU A 90 4.37 -9.33 22.65
N GLU A 91 3.79 -8.15 22.62
CA GLU A 91 2.90 -7.70 21.55
C GLU A 91 3.60 -7.70 20.20
N THR A 92 4.81 -7.14 20.14
CA THR A 92 5.63 -7.09 18.93
C THR A 92 5.95 -8.50 18.43
N PHE A 93 6.30 -9.41 19.34
CA PHE A 93 6.55 -10.81 19.01
C PHE A 93 5.32 -11.43 18.33
N PHE A 94 4.13 -11.35 18.95
CA PHE A 94 2.92 -11.93 18.38
C PHE A 94 2.50 -11.27 17.06
N LYS A 95 2.49 -9.93 16.97
CA LYS A 95 2.17 -9.22 15.72
C LYS A 95 3.12 -9.65 14.60
N THR A 96 4.42 -9.79 14.89
CA THR A 96 5.41 -10.25 13.92
C THR A 96 5.16 -11.71 13.49
N SER A 97 4.87 -12.60 14.43
CA SER A 97 4.55 -14.01 14.14
C SER A 97 3.27 -14.14 13.32
N ILE A 98 2.20 -13.40 13.66
CA ILE A 98 0.94 -13.37 12.90
C ILE A 98 1.20 -12.90 11.47
N ASN A 99 1.95 -11.81 11.30
CA ASN A 99 2.29 -11.30 9.96
C ASN A 99 3.12 -12.32 9.16
N TYR A 100 4.04 -13.03 9.81
CA TYR A 100 4.81 -14.09 9.18
C TYR A 100 3.93 -15.27 8.73
N GLU A 101 3.02 -15.74 9.57
CA GLU A 101 2.09 -16.81 9.20
C GLU A 101 1.18 -16.38 8.05
N LEU A 102 0.65 -15.16 8.08
CA LEU A 102 -0.14 -14.59 6.99
C LEU A 102 0.65 -14.49 5.68
N ALA A 103 1.90 -14.02 5.73
CA ALA A 103 2.75 -13.88 4.55
C ALA A 103 3.18 -15.23 3.95
N THR A 104 3.25 -16.27 4.78
CA THR A 104 3.62 -17.64 4.36
C THR A 104 2.40 -18.52 4.10
N LEU A 105 1.19 -17.97 4.17
CA LEU A 105 -0.05 -18.71 3.99
C LEU A 105 -0.28 -19.03 2.51
N GLU A 106 -0.27 -20.33 2.18
CA GLU A 106 -0.53 -20.83 0.83
C GLU A 106 -1.80 -21.70 0.80
N TYR A 107 -2.91 -21.13 0.33
CA TYR A 107 -4.21 -21.82 0.31
C TYR A 107 -4.46 -22.68 -0.95
N GLY A 108 -3.75 -22.45 -2.06
CA GLY A 108 -3.92 -23.23 -3.29
C GLY A 108 -5.39 -23.24 -3.76
N ASN A 109 -5.97 -24.42 -3.98
CA ASN A 109 -7.36 -24.58 -4.42
C ASN A 109 -8.39 -24.59 -3.25
N TYR A 110 -7.99 -24.27 -2.02
CA TYR A 110 -8.84 -24.32 -0.82
C TYR A 110 -9.19 -22.93 -0.28
N GLU A 111 -9.55 -22.02 -1.19
CA GLU A 111 -9.87 -20.62 -0.90
C GLU A 111 -11.01 -20.48 0.11
N ASP A 112 -12.08 -21.26 -0.05
CA ASP A 112 -13.26 -21.22 0.85
C ASP A 112 -12.89 -21.53 2.31
N VAL A 113 -12.02 -22.52 2.52
CA VAL A 113 -11.53 -22.90 3.85
C VAL A 113 -10.66 -21.79 4.41
N ALA A 114 -9.75 -21.24 3.59
CA ALA A 114 -8.88 -20.16 4.02
C ALA A 114 -9.66 -18.90 4.39
N PHE A 115 -10.60 -18.47 3.55
CA PHE A 115 -11.42 -17.28 3.78
C PHE A 115 -12.29 -17.40 5.02
N SER A 116 -12.86 -18.58 5.30
CA SER A 116 -13.62 -18.77 6.56
C SER A 116 -12.77 -18.52 7.81
N TYR A 117 -11.51 -18.94 7.81
CA TYR A 117 -10.59 -18.71 8.93
C TYR A 117 -10.12 -17.25 8.98
N LEU A 118 -9.86 -16.62 7.83
CA LEU A 118 -9.47 -15.21 7.76
C LEU A 118 -10.60 -14.27 8.19
N ASP A 119 -11.86 -14.60 7.90
CA ASP A 119 -13.04 -13.87 8.39
C ASP A 119 -13.15 -13.93 9.92
N GLU A 120 -12.85 -15.09 10.52
CA GLU A 120 -12.80 -15.24 11.97
C GLU A 120 -11.62 -14.46 12.57
N LEU A 121 -10.45 -14.51 11.92
CA LEU A 121 -9.28 -13.73 12.31
C LEU A 121 -9.56 -12.22 12.34
N GLU A 122 -10.34 -11.72 11.37
CA GLU A 122 -10.72 -10.30 11.32
C GLU A 122 -11.64 -9.91 12.49
N LYS A 123 -12.55 -10.79 12.90
CA LYS A 123 -13.40 -10.56 14.08
C LYS A 123 -12.56 -10.46 15.34
N ILE A 124 -11.63 -11.39 15.52
CA ILE A 124 -10.70 -11.39 16.66
C ILE A 124 -9.84 -10.11 16.62
N GLU A 125 -9.34 -9.68 15.47
CA GLU A 125 -8.61 -8.40 15.38
C GLU A 125 -9.46 -7.18 15.76
N LYS A 126 -10.74 -7.15 15.37
CA LYS A 126 -11.66 -6.07 15.77
C LYS A 126 -11.83 -6.02 17.29
N ASP A 127 -11.91 -7.18 17.95
CA ASP A 127 -11.97 -7.25 19.41
C ASP A 127 -10.69 -6.71 20.06
N TYR A 128 -9.51 -6.96 19.49
CA TYR A 128 -8.25 -6.36 19.96
C TYR A 128 -8.30 -4.82 19.92
N LYS A 129 -8.75 -4.25 18.80
CA LYS A 129 -8.88 -2.79 18.65
C LYS A 129 -9.87 -2.20 19.66
N LYS A 130 -10.96 -2.91 19.94
CA LYS A 130 -11.91 -2.51 20.97
C LYS A 130 -11.29 -2.55 22.37
N LEU A 131 -10.57 -3.63 22.70
CA LEU A 131 -9.86 -3.75 23.99
C LEU A 131 -8.79 -2.67 24.16
N SER A 132 -8.04 -2.33 23.11
CA SER A 132 -7.06 -1.23 23.12
C SER A 132 -7.72 0.11 23.44
N LYS A 133 -8.90 0.39 22.85
CA LYS A 133 -9.68 1.58 23.17
C LYS A 133 -10.22 1.57 24.60
N ASP A 134 -10.69 0.41 25.07
CA ASP A 134 -11.15 0.26 26.46
C ASP A 134 -10.00 0.48 27.45
N LEU A 135 -8.79 0.02 27.11
CA LEU A 135 -7.58 0.25 27.91
C LEU A 135 -7.20 1.75 27.96
N GLN A 136 -7.30 2.47 26.84
CA GLN A 136 -7.07 3.91 26.78
C GLN A 136 -8.00 4.67 27.72
N THR A 137 -9.28 4.26 27.80
CA THR A 137 -10.29 4.93 28.62
C THR A 137 -10.17 4.61 30.12
N HIS A 138 -9.79 3.38 30.48
CA HIS A 138 -9.73 2.93 31.87
C HIS A 138 -8.32 2.99 32.49
N GLY A 139 -7.28 3.22 31.69
CA GLY A 139 -5.89 3.16 32.11
C GLY A 139 -5.43 1.71 32.39
N TYR A 140 -4.43 1.55 33.25
CA TYR A 140 -3.91 0.21 33.59
C TYR A 140 -5.01 -0.71 34.12
N ASN A 141 -5.35 -1.73 33.34
CA ASN A 141 -6.32 -2.75 33.70
C ASN A 141 -5.81 -4.12 33.29
N LYS A 142 -5.39 -4.92 34.28
CA LYS A 142 -4.82 -6.26 34.05
C LYS A 142 -5.76 -7.17 33.25
N LEU A 143 -7.07 -7.10 33.48
CA LEU A 143 -8.03 -7.95 32.76
C LEU A 143 -8.09 -7.60 31.27
N ILE A 144 -8.02 -6.31 30.93
CA ILE A 144 -7.99 -5.87 29.53
C ILE A 144 -6.66 -6.26 28.89
N ILE A 145 -5.54 -6.09 29.60
CA ILE A 145 -4.21 -6.51 29.12
C ILE A 145 -4.17 -8.01 28.85
N ASP A 146 -4.63 -8.83 29.79
CA ASP A 146 -4.70 -10.29 29.64
C ASP A 146 -5.55 -10.67 28.42
N ALA A 147 -6.72 -10.03 28.25
CA ALA A 147 -7.60 -10.26 27.10
C ALA A 147 -6.96 -9.83 25.75
N MET A 148 -6.18 -8.74 25.74
CA MET A 148 -5.43 -8.32 24.55
C MET A 148 -4.35 -9.34 24.18
N ILE A 149 -3.65 -9.91 25.17
CA ILE A 149 -2.65 -10.96 24.94
C ILE A 149 -3.31 -12.25 24.47
N GLU A 150 -4.41 -12.67 25.10
CA GLU A 150 -5.18 -13.84 24.70
C GLU A 150 -5.67 -13.72 23.26
N ASN A 151 -6.14 -12.53 22.87
CA ASN A 151 -6.54 -12.25 21.49
C ASN A 151 -5.38 -12.50 20.49
N LEU A 152 -4.18 -11.99 20.79
CA LEU A 152 -3.00 -12.21 19.94
C LEU A 152 -2.63 -13.69 19.86
N GLN A 153 -2.73 -14.43 20.96
CA GLN A 153 -2.49 -15.87 21.01
C GLN A 153 -3.50 -16.63 20.14
N LEU A 154 -4.79 -16.34 20.29
CA LEU A 154 -5.87 -16.96 19.51
C LEU A 154 -5.70 -16.72 18.01
N ARG A 155 -5.32 -15.49 17.61
CA ARG A 155 -5.03 -15.17 16.20
C ARG A 155 -3.91 -16.03 15.63
N LEU A 156 -2.83 -16.18 16.38
CA LEU A 156 -1.69 -16.99 15.96
C LEU A 156 -2.06 -18.47 15.89
N GLU A 157 -2.77 -19.00 16.89
CA GLU A 157 -3.24 -20.39 16.92
C GLU A 157 -4.18 -20.69 15.75
N LEU A 158 -5.12 -19.79 15.45
CA LEU A 158 -6.05 -19.94 14.34
C LEU A 158 -5.32 -20.05 12.99
N LEU A 159 -4.27 -19.23 12.79
CA LEU A 159 -3.44 -19.29 11.58
C LEU A 159 -2.63 -20.58 11.48
N GLN A 160 -2.07 -21.06 12.59
CA GLN A 160 -1.37 -22.36 12.63
C GLN A 160 -2.32 -23.51 12.31
N ASN A 161 -3.53 -23.49 12.88
CA ASN A 161 -4.57 -24.47 12.62
C ASN A 161 -5.00 -24.45 11.15
N LEU A 162 -5.17 -23.26 10.55
CA LEU A 162 -5.46 -23.13 9.13
C LEU A 162 -4.35 -23.77 8.28
N LYS A 163 -3.09 -23.48 8.58
CA LYS A 163 -1.94 -24.03 7.85
C LYS A 163 -1.88 -25.57 7.93
N LEU A 164 -2.13 -26.13 9.12
CA LEU A 164 -2.25 -27.57 9.31
C LEU A 164 -3.40 -28.14 8.47
N LYS A 165 -4.56 -27.47 8.49
CA LYS A 165 -5.74 -27.93 7.74
C LYS A 165 -5.50 -27.91 6.24
N LEU A 166 -4.90 -26.85 5.72
CA LEU A 166 -4.55 -26.75 4.31
C LEU A 166 -3.55 -27.83 3.90
N ASN A 167 -2.57 -28.13 4.75
CA ASN A 167 -1.61 -29.20 4.47
C ASN A 167 -2.27 -30.58 4.43
N GLU A 168 -3.15 -30.89 5.40
CA GLU A 168 -3.94 -32.12 5.41
C GLU A 168 -4.77 -32.29 4.11
N LEU A 169 -5.42 -31.23 3.66
CA LEU A 169 -6.19 -31.27 2.42
C LEU A 169 -5.30 -31.49 1.19
N LYS A 170 -4.14 -30.83 1.11
CA LYS A 170 -3.15 -31.04 0.04
C LYS A 170 -2.67 -32.49 -0.01
N THR A 171 -2.34 -33.10 1.13
CA THR A 171 -1.87 -34.49 1.17
C THR A 171 -2.95 -35.48 0.78
N LEU A 172 -4.20 -35.28 1.24
CA LEU A 172 -5.32 -36.16 0.91
C LEU A 172 -5.65 -36.17 -0.59
N ASN A 173 -5.57 -35.02 -1.25
CA ASN A 173 -5.79 -34.97 -2.70
C ASN A 173 -4.64 -35.61 -3.48
N HIS A 174 -3.39 -35.52 -3.00
CA HIS A 174 -2.26 -36.19 -3.63
C HIS A 174 -2.39 -37.73 -3.60
N GLU A 175 -2.83 -38.32 -2.48
CA GLU A 175 -3.05 -39.77 -2.38
C GLU A 175 -4.20 -40.27 -3.28
N LYS A 176 -5.27 -39.46 -3.43
CA LYS A 176 -6.37 -39.78 -4.35
C LYS A 176 -5.88 -39.78 -5.80
N ASP A 177 -5.10 -38.78 -6.20
CA ASP A 177 -4.62 -38.69 -7.58
C ASP A 177 -3.70 -39.86 -7.97
N GLN A 178 -2.96 -40.44 -7.02
CA GLN A 178 -2.13 -41.63 -7.24
C GLN A 178 -2.92 -42.94 -7.31
N THR A 179 -4.02 -43.05 -6.56
CA THR A 179 -4.85 -44.27 -6.53
C THR A 179 -5.74 -44.44 -7.77
N TYR A 180 -6.06 -43.37 -8.50
CA TYR A 180 -6.80 -43.43 -9.77
C TYR A 180 -5.91 -43.63 -11.02
N GLN A 181 -4.58 -43.73 -10.86
CA GLN A 181 -3.62 -43.95 -11.96
C GLN A 181 -3.10 -45.40 -12.04
N LEU A 182 -3.63 -46.31 -11.23
CA LEU A 182 -3.34 -47.75 -11.21
C LEU A 182 -4.54 -48.55 -11.74
#